data_AF-A0A1E4RT03-F1
#
_entry.id   AF-A0A1E4RT03-F1
#
_cell.length_a   1.000
_cell.length_b   1.000
_cell.length_c   1.000
_cell.angle_alpha   90.00
_cell.angle_beta   90.00
_cell.angle_gamma   90.00
#
_symmetry.space_group_name_H-M   'P 1'
#
loop_
_entity.id
_entity.type
_entity.pdbx_description
1 polymer ?
#
loop_
_entity_poly.entity_id
_entity_poly.type
_entity_poly.pdbx_seq_one_letter_code
_entity_poly.pdbx_strand_id
1 'polypeptide(L)'
;NILSNFAKNNLDRINEVKKNYQHYNFPPPIKSRKLLKSRTLKYLDLIPSIIKGKIASKYYNLAYQQQKTSSNSKMSKDEHWQISWNKYVGGYYGLERQHFINLVILSKWRNLINSKELSNPTLRYWTTNDFSAYVLANEIIIRLVMEDMHCSQSKAEDIINKTTEYGTIVMDSIPLEHDLG
;
A
#
# COMPACT_ATOMS: atom_id res chain seq x y z
N ASN A 1 2.51 10.78 36.06
CA ASN A 1 1.52 10.90 34.97
C ASN A 1 2.03 10.08 33.78
N ILE A 2 1.55 8.84 33.63
CA ILE A 2 2.11 7.85 32.68
C ILE A 2 1.62 8.14 31.25
N LEU A 3 0.36 8.54 31.11
CA LEU A 3 -0.26 8.90 29.83
C LEU A 3 0.44 10.11 29.17
N SER A 4 0.83 11.11 29.96
CA SER A 4 1.58 12.27 29.44
C SER A 4 2.97 11.90 28.93
N ASN A 5 3.64 10.93 29.57
CA ASN A 5 4.95 10.47 29.13
C ASN A 5 4.86 9.64 27.84
N PHE A 6 3.84 8.78 27.69
CA PHE A 6 3.61 8.03 26.45
C PHE A 6 3.27 8.95 25.27
N ALA A 7 2.40 9.94 25.47
CA ALA A 7 2.05 10.92 24.44
C ALA A 7 3.28 11.74 24.01
N LYS A 8 4.11 12.16 24.97
CA LYS A 8 5.36 12.87 24.70
C LYS A 8 6.36 12.01 23.91
N ASN A 9 6.60 10.79 24.35
CA ASN A 9 7.52 9.86 23.67
C ASN A 9 7.08 9.57 22.22
N ASN A 10 5.77 9.46 21.97
CA ASN A 10 5.24 9.29 20.61
C ASN A 10 5.45 10.55 19.75
N LEU A 11 5.23 11.74 20.31
CA LEU A 11 5.43 12.99 19.60
C LEU A 11 6.92 13.23 19.27
N ASP A 12 7.81 12.93 20.21
CA ASP A 12 9.26 13.04 20.02
C ASP A 12 9.72 12.11 18.90
N ARG A 13 9.22 10.86 18.87
CA ARG A 13 9.48 9.91 17.78
C ARG A 13 8.95 10.40 16.42
N ILE A 14 7.73 10.94 16.37
CA ILE A 14 7.16 11.50 15.14
C ILE A 14 8.03 12.64 14.61
N ASN A 15 8.50 13.53 15.49
CA ASN A 15 9.33 14.67 15.11
C ASN A 15 10.72 14.24 14.63
N GLU A 16 11.33 13.25 15.29
CA GLU A 16 12.60 12.66 14.87
C GLU A 16 12.50 12.06 13.47
N VAL A 17 11.47 11.24 13.22
CA VAL A 17 11.24 10.65 11.90
C VAL A 17 10.99 11.74 10.86
N LYS A 18 10.14 12.74 11.14
CA LYS A 18 9.95 13.88 10.21
C LYS A 18 11.26 14.55 9.82
N LYS A 19 12.16 14.76 10.77
CA LYS A 19 13.48 15.37 10.53
C LYS A 19 14.35 14.49 9.61
N ASN A 20 14.36 13.18 9.82
CA ASN A 20 15.14 12.24 8.99
C ASN A 20 14.71 12.24 7.51
N TYR A 21 13.42 12.49 7.25
CA TYR A 21 12.85 12.47 5.90
C TYR A 21 12.59 13.85 5.29
N GLN A 22 13.03 14.95 5.93
CA GLN A 22 12.76 16.32 5.47
C GLN A 22 13.23 16.61 4.03
N HIS A 23 14.27 15.91 3.57
CA HIS A 23 14.86 16.09 2.24
C HIS A 23 13.97 15.57 1.09
N TYR A 24 12.95 14.77 1.39
CA TYR A 24 12.05 14.25 0.36
C TYR A 24 11.03 15.28 -0.13
N ASN A 25 10.79 16.38 0.59
CA ASN A 25 9.79 17.40 0.23
C ASN A 25 8.40 16.81 -0.10
N PHE A 26 7.89 15.89 0.73
CA PHE A 26 6.57 15.29 0.51
C PHE A 26 5.48 16.36 0.46
N PRO A 27 4.43 16.16 -0.37
CA PRO A 27 3.26 17.03 -0.32
C PRO A 27 2.55 16.94 1.03
N PRO A 28 1.67 17.91 1.36
CA PRO A 28 0.82 17.82 2.53
C PRO A 28 0.03 16.50 2.56
N PRO A 29 -0.12 15.87 3.74
CA PRO A 29 -0.84 14.61 3.87
C PRO A 29 -2.28 14.71 3.37
N ILE A 30 -2.71 13.71 2.58
CA ILE A 30 -4.12 13.59 2.21
C ILE A 30 -4.91 13.17 3.44
N LYS A 31 -5.77 14.05 3.93
CA LYS A 31 -6.66 13.81 5.08
C LYS A 31 -8.07 13.39 4.68
N SER A 32 -8.54 13.81 3.51
CA SER A 32 -9.89 13.55 3.01
C SER A 32 -9.99 12.19 2.32
N ARG A 33 -10.95 11.35 2.73
CA ARG A 33 -11.32 10.11 2.02
C ARG A 33 -11.88 10.41 0.64
N LYS A 34 -12.67 11.48 0.50
CA LYS A 34 -13.22 11.92 -0.79
C LYS A 34 -12.11 12.25 -1.79
N LEU A 35 -11.09 13.00 -1.36
CA LEU A 35 -9.93 13.33 -2.18
C LEU A 35 -9.12 12.07 -2.53
N LEU A 36 -8.80 11.23 -1.54
CA LEU A 36 -8.03 10.00 -1.77
C LEU A 36 -8.78 9.04 -2.72
N LYS A 37 -10.09 8.91 -2.56
CA LYS A 37 -10.94 8.12 -3.47
C LYS A 37 -10.89 8.68 -4.88
N SER A 38 -11.07 10.00 -5.04
CA SER A 38 -11.01 10.66 -6.36
C SER A 38 -9.68 10.39 -7.08
N ARG A 39 -8.56 10.55 -6.36
CA ARG A 39 -7.22 10.24 -6.92
C ARG A 39 -7.05 8.76 -7.26
N THR A 40 -7.53 7.87 -6.39
CA THR A 40 -7.49 6.41 -6.61
C THR A 40 -8.25 6.01 -7.87
N LEU A 41 -9.44 6.57 -8.09
CA LEU A 41 -10.31 6.27 -9.23
C LEU A 41 -9.62 6.52 -10.58
N LYS A 42 -8.73 7.53 -10.68
CA LYS A 42 -7.97 7.82 -11.91
C LYS A 42 -7.14 6.64 -12.42
N TYR A 43 -6.73 5.75 -11.52
CA TYR A 43 -5.80 4.65 -11.81
C TYR A 43 -6.43 3.26 -11.68
N LEU A 44 -7.70 3.17 -11.26
CA LEU A 44 -8.35 1.88 -11.03
C LEU A 44 -8.46 1.02 -12.29
N ASP A 45 -8.47 1.60 -13.48
CA ASP A 45 -8.61 0.85 -14.73
C ASP A 45 -7.30 0.13 -15.12
N LEU A 46 -6.21 0.35 -14.37
CA LEU A 46 -4.98 -0.45 -14.48
C LEU A 46 -5.13 -1.86 -13.89
N ILE A 47 -6.03 -2.03 -12.93
CA ILE A 47 -6.18 -3.28 -12.16
C ILE A 47 -6.41 -4.52 -13.05
N PRO A 48 -7.34 -4.51 -14.03
CA PRO A 48 -7.53 -5.65 -14.92
C PRO A 48 -6.28 -6.00 -15.73
N SER A 49 -5.47 -5.00 -16.10
CA SER A 49 -4.24 -5.19 -16.86
C SER A 49 -3.11 -5.78 -16.02
N ILE A 50 -3.01 -5.37 -14.74
CA ILE A 50 -2.07 -5.94 -13.76
C ILE A 50 -2.41 -7.42 -13.51
N ILE A 51 -3.68 -7.75 -13.24
CA ILE A 51 -4.11 -9.14 -12.98
C ILE A 51 -3.85 -10.06 -14.19
N LYS A 52 -3.94 -9.52 -15.40
CA LYS A 52 -3.64 -10.24 -16.66
C LYS A 52 -2.13 -10.31 -16.98
N GLY A 53 -1.27 -9.72 -16.15
CA GLY A 53 0.18 -9.65 -16.40
C GLY A 53 0.58 -8.77 -17.58
N LYS A 54 -0.31 -7.88 -18.05
CA LYS A 54 -0.03 -6.97 -19.18
C LYS A 54 0.79 -5.75 -18.77
N ILE A 55 0.81 -5.42 -17.48
CA ILE A 55 1.58 -4.31 -16.91
C ILE A 55 2.59 -4.91 -15.94
N ALA A 56 3.86 -4.51 -16.10
CA ALA A 56 4.90 -4.87 -15.15
C ALA A 56 4.58 -4.26 -13.78
N SER A 57 4.55 -5.11 -12.76
CA SER A 57 4.25 -4.74 -11.38
C SER A 57 5.32 -5.33 -10.47
N LYS A 58 6.02 -4.45 -9.74
CA LYS A 58 7.02 -4.85 -8.76
C LYS A 58 6.39 -5.70 -7.66
N TYR A 59 5.23 -5.28 -7.16
CA TYR A 59 4.54 -5.98 -6.07
C TYR A 59 3.95 -7.31 -6.51
N TYR A 60 3.47 -7.40 -7.77
CA TYR A 60 3.06 -8.68 -8.35
C TYR A 60 4.25 -9.63 -8.43
N ASN A 61 5.41 -9.16 -8.90
CA ASN A 61 6.61 -9.99 -9.00
C ASN A 61 7.07 -10.49 -7.63
N LEU A 62 7.01 -9.65 -6.58
CA LEU A 62 7.28 -10.06 -5.20
C LEU A 62 6.27 -11.13 -4.73
N ALA A 63 4.99 -10.91 -4.95
CA ALA A 63 3.94 -11.86 -4.61
C ALA A 63 4.08 -13.20 -5.35
N TYR A 64 4.46 -13.15 -6.63
CA TYR A 64 4.74 -14.30 -7.48
C TYR A 64 5.95 -15.10 -6.98
N GLN A 65 7.04 -14.41 -6.62
CA GLN A 65 8.23 -15.06 -6.05
C GLN A 65 7.87 -15.83 -4.78
N GLN A 66 7.08 -15.22 -3.89
CA GLN A 66 6.62 -15.87 -2.66
C GLN A 66 5.75 -17.10 -2.96
N GLN A 67 4.82 -16.97 -3.89
CA GLN A 67 3.96 -18.09 -4.29
C GLN A 67 4.77 -19.23 -4.92
N LYS A 68 5.76 -18.91 -5.76
CA LYS A 68 6.59 -19.90 -6.48
C LYS A 68 7.44 -20.75 -5.54
N THR A 69 7.85 -20.19 -4.39
CA THR A 69 8.61 -20.92 -3.38
C THR A 69 7.74 -21.80 -2.47
N SER A 70 6.43 -21.62 -2.49
CA SER A 70 5.48 -22.39 -1.69
C SER A 70 5.01 -23.64 -2.43
N SER A 71 4.85 -24.75 -1.70
CA SER A 71 4.13 -25.94 -2.16
C SER A 71 2.61 -25.83 -1.95
N ASN A 72 2.14 -24.83 -1.20
CA ASN A 72 0.74 -24.65 -0.86
C ASN A 72 -0.01 -23.86 -1.94
N SER A 73 -1.27 -24.24 -2.17
CA SER A 73 -2.14 -23.50 -3.10
C SER A 73 -2.60 -22.15 -2.56
N LYS A 74 -2.62 -22.01 -1.22
CA LYS A 74 -2.96 -20.82 -0.43
C LYS A 74 -1.90 -20.63 0.64
N MET A 75 -1.59 -19.38 0.96
CA MET A 75 -0.64 -19.04 1.99
C MET A 75 -1.04 -19.66 3.33
N SER A 76 -0.13 -20.43 3.92
CA SER A 76 -0.32 -20.99 5.26
C SER A 76 -0.08 -19.92 6.34
N LYS A 77 -0.49 -20.19 7.59
CA LYS A 77 -0.20 -19.28 8.71
C LYS A 77 1.30 -19.09 8.91
N ASP A 78 2.09 -20.15 8.78
CA ASP A 78 3.54 -20.11 8.98
C ASP A 78 4.21 -19.29 7.88
N GLU A 79 3.76 -19.45 6.63
CA GLU A 79 4.23 -18.62 5.51
C GLU A 79 3.87 -17.15 5.71
N HIS A 80 2.65 -16.87 6.19
CA HIS A 80 2.22 -15.51 6.50
C HIS A 80 3.16 -14.84 7.53
N TRP A 81 3.61 -15.57 8.56
CA TRP A 81 4.56 -15.04 9.55
C TRP A 81 5.96 -14.81 8.99
N GLN A 82 6.34 -15.53 7.94
CA GLN A 82 7.65 -15.39 7.29
C GLN A 82 7.70 -14.23 6.28
N ILE A 83 6.56 -13.64 5.93
CA ILE A 83 6.52 -12.50 5.00
C ILE A 83 7.15 -11.27 5.64
N SER A 84 8.08 -10.67 4.89
CA SER A 84 8.61 -9.33 5.20
C SER A 84 7.55 -8.26 4.88
N TRP A 85 6.54 -8.10 5.75
CA TRP A 85 5.40 -7.19 5.55
C TRP A 85 5.81 -5.73 5.33
N ASN A 86 6.95 -5.33 5.88
CA ASN A 86 7.55 -4.01 5.66
C ASN A 86 7.83 -3.70 4.17
N LYS A 87 8.03 -4.73 3.34
CA LYS A 87 8.20 -4.58 1.88
C LYS A 87 6.90 -4.27 1.14
N TYR A 88 5.75 -4.46 1.80
CA TYR A 88 4.40 -4.29 1.23
C TYR A 88 3.66 -3.07 1.81
N VAL A 89 4.38 -2.17 2.48
CA VAL A 89 3.84 -0.88 2.92
C VAL A 89 3.97 0.13 1.77
N GLY A 90 2.96 0.96 1.59
CA GLY A 90 2.89 2.02 0.58
C GLY A 90 3.86 3.20 0.80
N GLY A 91 4.96 3.00 1.52
CA GLY A 91 5.96 4.04 1.78
C GLY A 91 5.33 5.20 2.54
N TYR A 92 5.61 6.43 2.12
CA TYR A 92 5.08 7.64 2.76
C TYR A 92 3.54 7.76 2.70
N TYR A 93 2.81 6.92 1.98
CA TYR A 93 1.35 6.87 2.11
C TYR A 93 0.89 6.23 3.44
N GLY A 94 1.70 5.37 4.05
CA GLY A 94 1.33 4.64 5.26
C GLY A 94 0.26 3.56 5.03
N LEU A 95 -0.02 2.79 6.07
CA LEU A 95 -0.97 1.68 6.04
C LEU A 95 -2.42 2.15 6.03
N GLU A 96 -2.74 3.26 6.69
CA GLU A 96 -4.14 3.74 6.79
C GLU A 96 -4.69 4.11 5.41
N ARG A 97 -3.89 4.84 4.61
CA ARG A 97 -4.27 5.25 3.25
C ARG A 97 -4.22 4.07 2.29
N GLN A 98 -3.23 3.19 2.42
CA GLN A 98 -3.16 1.93 1.67
C GLN A 98 -4.41 1.07 1.90
N HIS A 99 -4.85 0.95 3.15
CA HIS A 99 -6.08 0.22 3.49
C HIS A 99 -7.30 0.85 2.84
N PHE A 100 -7.44 2.18 2.89
CA PHE A 100 -8.54 2.86 2.24
C PHE A 100 -8.54 2.67 0.71
N ILE A 101 -7.36 2.76 0.07
CA ILE A 101 -7.20 2.47 -1.37
C ILE A 101 -7.65 1.04 -1.69
N ASN A 102 -7.29 0.06 -0.85
CA ASN A 102 -7.76 -1.31 -0.97
C ASN A 102 -9.30 -1.42 -0.91
N LEU A 103 -9.95 -0.72 0.02
CA LEU A 103 -11.42 -0.69 0.09
C LEU A 103 -12.04 -0.15 -1.21
N VAL A 104 -11.46 0.92 -1.76
CA VAL A 104 -11.89 1.50 -3.04
C VAL A 104 -11.70 0.49 -4.19
N ILE A 105 -10.56 -0.20 -4.27
CA ILE A 105 -10.31 -1.25 -5.26
C ILE A 105 -11.37 -2.36 -5.14
N LEU A 106 -11.57 -2.91 -3.94
CA LEU A 106 -12.50 -4.01 -3.72
C LEU A 106 -13.95 -3.60 -4.00
N SER A 107 -14.33 -2.35 -3.73
CA SER A 107 -15.67 -1.86 -4.08
C SER A 107 -15.98 -1.91 -5.58
N LYS A 108 -14.96 -1.72 -6.45
CA LYS A 108 -15.13 -1.72 -7.90
C LYS A 108 -14.84 -3.09 -8.52
N TRP A 109 -13.79 -3.77 -8.05
CA TRP A 109 -13.17 -4.90 -8.76
C TRP A 109 -13.24 -6.24 -8.04
N ARG A 110 -13.84 -6.36 -6.84
CA ARG A 110 -13.89 -7.62 -6.08
C ARG A 110 -14.40 -8.80 -6.92
N ASN A 111 -15.48 -8.62 -7.68
CA ASN A 111 -16.05 -9.69 -8.51
C ASN A 111 -15.07 -10.14 -9.61
N LEU A 112 -14.40 -9.20 -10.26
CA LEU A 112 -13.39 -9.50 -11.26
C LEU A 112 -12.22 -10.27 -10.62
N ILE A 113 -11.71 -9.80 -9.48
CA ILE A 113 -10.58 -10.42 -8.78
C ILE A 113 -10.96 -11.86 -8.39
N ASN A 114 -12.10 -12.07 -7.74
CA ASN A 114 -12.58 -13.41 -7.38
C ASN A 114 -12.71 -14.34 -8.60
N SER A 115 -13.22 -13.84 -9.73
CA SER A 115 -13.36 -14.64 -10.95
C SER A 115 -12.01 -15.11 -11.52
N LYS A 116 -10.90 -14.46 -11.15
CA LYS A 116 -9.55 -14.79 -11.62
C LYS A 116 -8.77 -15.69 -10.67
N GLU A 117 -9.20 -15.84 -9.42
CA GLU A 117 -8.50 -16.62 -8.39
C GLU A 117 -8.17 -18.05 -8.87
N LEU A 118 -9.10 -18.75 -9.51
CA LEU A 118 -8.86 -20.11 -9.99
C LEU A 118 -7.81 -20.21 -11.12
N SER A 119 -7.71 -19.17 -11.95
CA SER A 119 -6.84 -19.12 -13.13
C SER A 119 -5.50 -18.43 -12.88
N ASN A 120 -5.34 -17.75 -11.74
CA ASN A 120 -4.13 -17.02 -11.37
C ASN A 120 -3.59 -17.59 -10.04
N PRO A 121 -2.57 -18.46 -10.09
CA PRO A 121 -2.01 -19.10 -8.90
C PRO A 121 -1.47 -18.11 -7.86
N THR A 122 -0.87 -16.99 -8.30
CA THR A 122 -0.38 -15.93 -7.40
C THR A 122 -1.52 -15.28 -6.64
N LEU A 123 -2.59 -14.92 -7.35
CA LEU A 123 -3.80 -14.36 -6.73
C LEU A 123 -4.46 -15.37 -5.78
N ARG A 124 -4.52 -16.65 -6.14
CA ARG A 124 -5.04 -17.70 -5.26
C ARG A 124 -4.23 -17.84 -3.99
N TYR A 125 -2.90 -17.83 -4.13
CA TYR A 125 -1.98 -17.98 -3.01
C TYR A 125 -2.16 -16.85 -1.98
N TRP A 126 -2.22 -15.60 -2.44
CA TRP A 126 -2.41 -14.42 -1.62
C TRP A 126 -3.87 -14.14 -1.23
N THR A 127 -4.84 -14.87 -1.78
CA THR A 127 -6.27 -14.55 -1.69
C THR A 127 -6.65 -13.18 -2.27
N THR A 128 -7.93 -12.96 -2.56
CA THR A 128 -8.41 -11.67 -3.06
C THR A 128 -8.09 -10.50 -2.13
N ASN A 129 -8.23 -10.69 -0.81
CA ASN A 129 -8.09 -9.59 0.13
C ASN A 129 -6.62 -9.16 0.27
N ASP A 130 -5.70 -10.10 0.52
CA ASP A 130 -4.29 -9.73 0.74
C ASP A 130 -3.62 -9.34 -0.58
N PHE A 131 -3.96 -9.99 -1.69
CA PHE A 131 -3.49 -9.54 -3.00
C PHE A 131 -3.97 -8.12 -3.31
N SER A 132 -5.22 -7.78 -3.02
CA SER A 132 -5.72 -6.41 -3.22
C SER A 132 -5.02 -5.41 -2.28
N ALA A 133 -4.84 -5.77 -1.01
CA ALA A 133 -4.26 -4.89 0.00
C ALA A 133 -2.74 -4.65 -0.18
N TYR A 134 -1.98 -5.68 -0.54
CA TYR A 134 -0.53 -5.63 -0.56
C TYR A 134 0.07 -5.59 -1.97
N VAL A 135 -0.68 -5.99 -3.00
CA VAL A 135 -0.23 -5.87 -4.39
C VAL A 135 -0.94 -4.70 -5.08
N LEU A 136 -2.26 -4.80 -5.24
CA LEU A 136 -2.99 -3.84 -6.08
C LEU A 136 -3.00 -2.43 -5.51
N ALA A 137 -3.19 -2.27 -4.19
CA ALA A 137 -3.15 -0.96 -3.55
C ALA A 137 -1.79 -0.28 -3.72
N ASN A 138 -0.70 -1.04 -3.61
CA ASN A 138 0.65 -0.51 -3.80
C ASN A 138 0.94 -0.09 -5.24
N GLU A 139 0.37 -0.78 -6.23
CA GLU A 139 0.47 -0.35 -7.64
C GLU A 139 -0.25 0.98 -7.90
N ILE A 140 -1.39 1.21 -7.25
CA ILE A 140 -2.04 2.52 -7.28
C ILE A 140 -1.18 3.57 -6.56
N ILE A 141 -0.64 3.24 -5.39
CA ILE A 141 0.22 4.15 -4.62
C ILE A 141 1.45 4.57 -5.43
N ILE A 142 2.08 3.66 -6.18
CA ILE A 142 3.17 4.03 -7.11
C ILE A 142 2.74 5.17 -8.05
N ARG A 143 1.55 5.08 -8.65
CA ARG A 143 1.04 6.14 -9.55
C ARG A 143 0.79 7.45 -8.82
N LEU A 144 0.28 7.38 -7.60
CA LEU A 144 0.07 8.57 -6.78
C LEU A 144 1.40 9.24 -6.40
N VAL A 145 2.41 8.45 -6.02
CA VAL A 145 3.76 8.96 -5.76
C VAL A 145 4.39 9.58 -7.01
N MET A 146 4.17 8.99 -8.19
CA MET A 146 4.62 9.58 -9.45
C MET A 146 3.98 10.95 -9.70
N GLU A 147 2.67 11.11 -9.44
CA GLU A 147 1.99 12.41 -9.52
C GLU A 147 2.56 13.41 -8.51
N ASP A 148 2.66 13.00 -7.24
CA ASP A 148 3.01 13.88 -6.13
C ASP A 148 4.46 14.37 -6.18
N MET A 149 5.36 13.49 -6.59
CA MET A 149 6.80 13.73 -6.61
C MET A 149 7.32 14.06 -8.02
N HIS A 150 6.42 14.14 -9.01
CA HIS A 150 6.74 14.38 -10.42
C HIS A 150 7.90 13.50 -10.92
N CYS A 151 7.86 12.20 -10.61
CA CYS A 151 8.98 11.29 -10.83
C CYS A 151 8.61 10.06 -11.68
N SER A 152 9.62 9.35 -12.17
CA SER A 152 9.44 8.11 -12.91
C SER A 152 8.95 6.97 -11.99
N GLN A 153 8.36 5.92 -12.57
CA GLN A 153 7.93 4.74 -11.81
C GLN A 153 9.05 4.14 -10.96
N SER A 154 10.25 3.96 -11.54
CA SER A 154 11.40 3.41 -10.81
C SER A 154 11.79 4.30 -9.62
N LYS A 155 11.72 5.62 -9.77
CA LYS A 155 11.99 6.55 -8.67
C LYS A 155 10.89 6.52 -7.60
N ALA A 156 9.63 6.39 -7.99
CA ALA A 156 8.51 6.23 -7.07
C ALA A 156 8.65 4.94 -6.24
N GLU A 157 9.03 3.83 -6.86
CA GLU A 157 9.31 2.56 -6.17
C GLU A 157 10.47 2.67 -5.17
N ASP A 158 11.52 3.43 -5.51
CA ASP A 158 12.65 3.74 -4.61
C ASP A 158 12.19 4.59 -3.41
N ILE A 159 11.42 5.65 -3.66
CA ILE A 159 10.83 6.50 -2.62
C ILE A 159 9.98 5.65 -1.69
N ILE A 160 9.07 4.84 -2.21
CA ILE A 160 8.19 3.99 -1.41
C ILE A 160 9.01 3.08 -0.48
N ASN A 161 10.01 2.38 -1.03
CA ASN A 161 10.87 1.49 -0.24
C ASN A 161 11.59 2.23 0.90
N LYS A 162 12.08 3.44 0.64
CA LYS A 162 12.87 4.21 1.61
C LYS A 162 12.01 4.90 2.65
N THR A 163 10.71 5.03 2.44
CA THR A 163 9.84 5.90 3.24
C THR A 163 8.78 5.13 4.02
N THR A 164 8.89 3.80 4.10
CA THR A 164 8.00 2.94 4.89
C THR A 164 7.90 3.41 6.35
N GLU A 165 9.02 3.75 6.98
CA GLU A 165 9.03 4.23 8.36
C GLU A 165 8.28 5.57 8.52
N TYR A 166 8.48 6.49 7.58
CA TYR A 166 7.73 7.75 7.56
C TYR A 166 6.22 7.49 7.43
N GLY A 167 5.84 6.58 6.54
CA GLY A 167 4.45 6.14 6.39
C GLY A 167 3.84 5.66 7.69
N THR A 168 4.49 4.70 8.33
CA THR A 168 3.94 4.00 9.51
C THR A 168 3.99 4.80 10.80
N ILE A 169 4.91 5.76 10.93
CA ILE A 169 5.05 6.57 12.15
C ILE A 169 4.41 7.94 12.01
N VAL A 170 4.63 8.63 10.88
CA VAL A 170 4.20 10.02 10.71
C VAL A 170 2.84 10.09 10.02
N MET A 171 2.64 9.32 8.96
CA MET A 171 1.45 9.46 8.13
C MET A 171 0.26 8.73 8.74
N ASP A 172 0.49 7.54 9.30
CA ASP A 172 -0.53 6.80 10.06
C ASP A 172 -0.86 7.45 11.42
N SER A 173 -0.10 8.45 11.89
CA SER A 173 -0.50 9.27 13.04
C SER A 173 -1.47 10.40 12.65
N ILE A 174 -1.75 10.60 11.36
CA ILE A 174 -2.63 11.65 10.84
C ILE A 174 -3.89 10.97 10.32
N PRO A 175 -5.02 11.06 11.06
CA PRO A 175 -6.25 10.37 10.72
C PRO A 175 -6.76 10.71 9.31
N LEU A 176 -7.34 9.72 8.65
CA LEU A 176 -8.06 9.89 7.40
C LEU A 176 -9.55 10.18 7.68
N GLU A 177 -9.93 11.44 7.53
CA GLU A 177 -11.24 12.02 7.83
C GLU A 177 -12.37 11.33 7.05
N HIS A 178 -13.48 11.05 7.74
CA HIS A 178 -14.65 10.38 7.19
C HIS A 178 -15.61 11.39 6.50
N ASP A 179 -15.24 11.88 5.34
CA ASP A 179 -15.94 12.93 4.58
C ASP A 179 -16.68 12.43 3.32
N LEU A 180 -17.13 11.18 3.35
CA LEU A 180 -17.87 10.54 2.25
C LEU A 180 -19.39 10.80 2.28
N GLY A 181 -19.85 11.72 3.15
CA GLY A 181 -21.25 12.14 3.28
C GLY A 181 -21.70 13.14 2.22
#